data_AF-A0A4R6TGS2-F1
#
_entry.id   AF-A0A4R6TGS2-F1
#
_cell.length_a   1.000
_cell.length_b   1.000
_cell.length_c   1.000
_cell.angle_alpha   90.00
_cell.angle_beta   90.00
_cell.angle_gamma   90.00
#
_symmetry.space_group_name_H-M   'P 1'
#
loop_
_entity.id
_entity.type
_entity.pdbx_description
1 polymer ?
#
loop_
_entity_poly.entity_id
_entity_poly.type
_entity_poly.pdbx_seq_one_letter_code
_entity_poly.pdbx_strand_id
1 'polypeptide(L)'
;MIRYLTRPAILFLGAITIGCSSSDNSDGVIPPDDPDNESVTYTANIRPIIQSNCTSCHGNPPTQNAPMSLTTLQQVRSAVQSRNLLGRINSTTNPMPPDGRLPVSARNAIQAWVDAGFPE
;
A
#
# COMPACT_ATOMS: atom_id res chain seq x y z
N MET A 1 -61.84 -24.78 -31.51
CA MET A 1 -61.40 -26.15 -31.19
C MET A 1 -60.55 -26.10 -29.93
N ILE A 2 -61.03 -26.72 -28.87
CA ILE A 2 -60.32 -26.96 -27.60
C ILE A 2 -59.46 -28.22 -27.77
N ARG A 3 -58.18 -28.20 -27.37
CA ARG A 3 -57.46 -29.38 -26.86
C ARG A 3 -56.41 -28.97 -25.81
N TYR A 4 -56.54 -29.57 -24.63
CA TYR A 4 -55.64 -29.54 -23.47
C TYR A 4 -54.51 -30.59 -23.61
N LEU A 5 -53.63 -30.62 -22.59
CA LEU A 5 -52.60 -31.62 -22.20
C LEU A 5 -51.19 -31.35 -22.75
N THR A 6 -50.09 -31.39 -21.98
CA THR A 6 -49.83 -31.69 -20.56
C THR A 6 -48.38 -31.26 -20.28
N ARG A 7 -48.13 -30.59 -19.15
CA ARG A 7 -46.77 -30.22 -18.71
C ARG A 7 -46.11 -31.43 -18.00
N PRO A 8 -44.91 -31.88 -18.40
CA PRO A 8 -44.18 -32.84 -17.59
C PRO A 8 -43.54 -32.10 -16.40
N ALA A 9 -44.06 -32.39 -15.21
CA ALA A 9 -43.40 -32.11 -13.94
C ALA A 9 -42.26 -33.12 -13.78
N ILE A 10 -41.01 -32.65 -13.75
CA ILE A 10 -39.87 -33.46 -13.30
C ILE A 10 -39.43 -32.91 -11.94
N LEU A 11 -39.87 -33.65 -10.92
CA LEU A 11 -39.47 -33.59 -9.52
C LEU A 11 -38.07 -34.22 -9.42
N PHE A 12 -37.03 -33.42 -9.22
CA PHE A 12 -35.75 -33.93 -8.72
C PHE A 12 -35.62 -33.53 -7.25
N LEU A 13 -35.94 -34.51 -6.40
CA LEU A 13 -35.73 -34.52 -4.97
C LEU A 13 -34.25 -34.89 -4.74
N GLY A 14 -33.41 -33.89 -4.49
CA GLY A 14 -32.02 -34.07 -4.07
C GLY A 14 -31.85 -33.55 -2.65
N ALA A 15 -31.91 -34.47 -1.67
CA ALA A 15 -31.60 -34.18 -0.28
C ALA A 15 -30.09 -33.91 -0.12
N ILE A 16 -29.74 -32.69 0.29
CA ILE A 16 -28.40 -32.38 0.79
C ILE A 16 -28.51 -32.15 2.29
N THR A 17 -27.84 -33.03 3.02
CA THR A 17 -27.72 -33.07 4.47
C THR A 17 -26.74 -32.01 4.97
N ILE A 18 -27.16 -31.29 6.01
CA ILE A 18 -26.40 -30.85 7.20
C ILE A 18 -25.01 -30.22 6.95
N GLY A 19 -24.91 -28.92 7.21
CA GLY A 19 -23.65 -28.22 7.50
C GLY A 19 -23.94 -27.06 8.46
N CYS A 20 -23.24 -27.04 9.59
CA CYS A 20 -23.59 -26.38 10.84
C CYS A 20 -23.70 -24.84 10.81
N SER A 21 -24.54 -24.34 11.71
CA SER A 21 -24.52 -22.95 12.19
C SER A 21 -23.18 -22.65 12.87
N SER A 22 -22.54 -21.55 12.47
CA SER A 22 -21.52 -20.88 13.28
C SER A 22 -22.09 -19.54 13.72
N SER A 23 -22.69 -19.53 14.90
CA SER A 23 -22.72 -18.34 15.75
C SER A 23 -21.44 -18.40 16.58
N ASP A 24 -20.40 -17.71 16.13
CA ASP A 24 -19.24 -17.41 16.95
C ASP A 24 -19.30 -15.92 17.30
N ASN A 25 -19.45 -15.70 18.59
CA ASN A 25 -19.36 -14.40 19.23
C ASN A 25 -17.91 -13.97 19.05
N SER A 26 -17.65 -12.84 18.39
CA SER A 26 -16.31 -12.25 18.40
C SER A 26 -16.07 -11.63 19.78
N ASP A 27 -15.81 -12.50 20.77
CA ASP A 27 -14.93 -12.20 21.89
C ASP A 27 -13.67 -11.56 21.30
N GLY A 28 -13.19 -10.51 21.96
CA GLY A 28 -11.99 -9.79 21.58
C GLY A 28 -10.77 -10.70 21.61
N VAL A 29 -10.52 -11.39 20.51
CA VAL A 29 -9.24 -12.01 20.22
C VAL A 29 -8.36 -10.88 19.71
N ILE A 30 -7.64 -10.25 20.63
CA ILE A 30 -6.44 -9.48 20.29
C ILE A 30 -5.50 -10.49 19.61
N PRO A 31 -5.21 -10.36 18.31
CA PRO A 31 -4.20 -11.21 17.69
C PRO A 31 -2.89 -11.04 18.48
N PRO A 32 -2.12 -12.11 18.72
CA PRO A 32 -0.83 -11.98 19.39
C PRO A 32 0.01 -10.93 18.63
N ASP A 33 0.54 -9.94 19.37
CA ASP A 33 1.54 -9.01 18.85
C ASP A 33 2.67 -9.85 18.25
N ASP A 34 2.73 -9.87 16.92
CA ASP A 34 3.80 -10.49 16.17
C ASP A 34 5.00 -9.52 16.20
N PRO A 35 6.08 -9.86 16.92
CA PRO A 35 7.25 -8.99 17.02
C PRO A 35 8.00 -8.80 15.69
N ASP A 36 7.60 -9.51 14.63
CA ASP A 36 8.14 -9.35 13.27
C ASP A 36 7.32 -8.38 12.39
N ASN A 37 6.21 -7.83 12.89
CA ASN A 37 5.43 -6.78 12.22
C ASN A 37 5.76 -5.38 12.74
N GLU A 38 7.05 -5.06 12.94
CA GLU A 38 7.46 -3.67 13.11
C GLU A 38 7.10 -2.89 11.84
N SER A 39 5.97 -2.17 11.89
CA SER A 39 5.47 -1.39 10.77
C SER A 39 6.49 -0.33 10.38
N VAL A 40 6.83 -0.26 9.09
CA VAL A 40 7.75 0.76 8.56
C VAL A 40 7.17 2.15 8.84
N THR A 41 7.86 2.97 9.64
CA THR A 41 7.43 4.35 9.98
C THR A 41 8.24 5.41 9.26
N TYR A 42 7.70 6.62 9.17
CA TYR A 42 8.44 7.74 8.62
C TYR A 42 9.68 8.04 9.48
N THR A 43 9.51 8.15 10.78
CA THR A 43 10.53 8.59 11.73
C THR A 43 11.69 7.61 11.80
N ALA A 44 11.41 6.31 11.92
CA ALA A 44 12.45 5.30 12.09
C ALA A 44 13.12 4.92 10.76
N ASN A 45 12.33 4.78 9.68
CA ASN A 45 12.81 4.14 8.46
C ASN A 45 12.98 5.11 7.29
N ILE A 46 12.02 6.01 7.05
CA ILE A 46 12.00 6.82 5.82
C ILE A 46 12.79 8.12 5.95
N ARG A 47 12.71 8.80 7.09
CA ARG A 47 13.40 10.07 7.32
C ARG A 47 14.92 9.95 7.10
N PRO A 48 15.62 8.91 7.60
CA PRO A 48 17.04 8.73 7.29
C PRO A 48 17.31 8.59 5.79
N ILE A 49 16.47 7.84 5.06
CA ILE A 49 16.61 7.67 3.60
C ILE A 49 16.47 9.03 2.89
N ILE A 50 15.44 9.81 3.25
CA ILE A 50 15.19 11.12 2.65
C ILE A 50 16.32 12.11 2.96
N GLN A 51 16.80 12.15 4.21
CA GLN A 51 17.90 13.02 4.62
C GLN A 51 19.22 12.69 3.91
N SER A 52 19.54 11.40 3.76
CA SER A 52 20.79 10.98 3.13
C SER A 52 20.79 11.15 1.61
N ASN A 53 19.64 11.01 0.95
CA ASN A 53 19.60 10.89 -0.51
C ASN A 53 18.86 12.04 -1.23
N CYS A 54 18.03 12.82 -0.55
CA CYS A 54 17.14 13.78 -1.22
C CYS A 54 17.42 15.24 -0.85
N THR A 55 17.75 15.51 0.42
CA THR A 55 17.71 16.89 0.95
C THR A 55 18.85 17.80 0.49
N SER A 56 19.88 17.28 -0.17
CA SER A 56 20.94 18.11 -0.77
C SER A 56 20.38 19.05 -1.86
N CYS A 57 19.43 18.57 -2.65
CA CYS A 57 18.68 19.36 -3.64
C CYS A 57 17.30 19.76 -3.08
N HIS A 58 16.61 18.83 -2.43
CA HIS A 58 15.26 19.04 -1.88
C HIS A 58 15.27 19.53 -0.42
N GLY A 59 16.20 20.43 -0.10
CA GLY A 59 16.26 21.10 1.21
C GLY A 59 15.22 22.20 1.37
N ASN A 60 15.37 23.01 2.42
CA ASN A 60 14.57 24.21 2.64
C ASN A 60 15.51 25.44 2.83
N PRO A 61 15.62 26.35 1.84
CA PRO A 61 14.94 26.32 0.54
C PRO A 61 15.50 25.23 -0.39
N PRO A 62 14.72 24.77 -1.39
CA PRO A 62 15.22 23.87 -2.42
C PRO A 62 16.34 24.51 -3.25
N THR A 63 17.26 23.69 -3.73
CA THR A 63 18.40 24.11 -4.56
C THR A 63 18.49 23.27 -5.82
N GLN A 64 19.39 23.59 -6.75
CA GLN A 64 19.67 22.78 -7.94
C GLN A 64 18.42 22.46 -8.78
N ASN A 65 17.52 23.44 -8.89
CA ASN A 65 16.25 23.35 -9.61
C ASN A 65 15.25 22.33 -9.04
N ALA A 66 15.42 21.86 -7.80
CA ALA A 66 14.40 21.08 -7.11
C ALA A 66 13.12 21.93 -6.91
N PRO A 67 11.93 21.47 -7.32
CA PRO A 67 10.72 22.28 -7.29
C PRO A 67 9.97 22.24 -5.94
N MET A 68 10.47 21.48 -4.96
CA MET A 68 9.92 21.42 -3.61
C MET A 68 10.93 20.92 -2.57
N SER A 69 10.69 21.27 -1.31
CA SER A 69 11.40 20.71 -0.15
C SER A 69 10.86 19.31 0.19
N LEU A 70 11.71 18.46 0.77
CA LEU A 70 11.39 17.13 1.29
C LEU A 70 11.88 16.96 2.75
N THR A 71 11.98 18.05 3.50
CA THR A 71 12.53 18.04 4.89
C THR A 71 11.53 17.58 5.95
N THR A 72 10.24 17.47 5.63
CA THR A 72 9.19 17.07 6.58
C THR A 72 8.34 15.90 6.07
N LEU A 73 7.71 15.17 7.00
CA LEU A 73 6.76 14.09 6.69
C LEU A 73 5.71 14.53 5.67
N GLN A 74 5.04 15.66 5.93
CA GLN A 74 3.99 16.18 5.06
C GLN A 74 4.49 16.47 3.65
N GLN A 75 5.71 17.00 3.52
CA GLN A 75 6.33 17.28 2.23
C GLN A 75 6.64 16.01 1.46
N VAL A 76 7.21 15.00 2.12
CA VAL A 76 7.51 13.68 1.51
C VAL A 76 6.22 12.98 1.09
N ARG A 77 5.20 12.95 1.97
CA ARG A 77 3.88 12.40 1.66
C ARG A 77 3.23 13.10 0.46
N SER A 78 3.27 14.43 0.42
CA SER A 78 2.75 15.21 -0.71
C SER A 78 3.51 14.92 -2.01
N ALA A 79 4.82 14.67 -1.93
CA ALA A 79 5.62 14.32 -3.10
C ALA A 79 5.28 12.94 -3.66
N VAL A 80 5.00 11.96 -2.78
CA VAL A 80 4.46 10.66 -3.19
C VAL A 80 3.11 10.83 -3.87
N GLN A 81 2.17 11.52 -3.22
CA GLN A 81 0.78 11.58 -3.67
C GLN A 81 0.58 12.44 -4.93
N SER A 82 1.34 13.52 -5.09
CA SER A 82 1.02 14.57 -6.07
C SER A 82 2.17 14.91 -7.01
N ARG A 83 3.37 14.34 -6.81
CA ARG A 83 4.58 14.73 -7.55
C ARG A 83 5.41 13.55 -8.06
N ASN A 84 4.81 12.37 -8.10
CA ASN A 84 5.39 11.17 -8.70
C ASN A 84 6.74 10.74 -8.09
N LEU A 85 6.93 10.89 -6.76
CA LEU A 85 8.17 10.47 -6.11
C LEU A 85 8.51 9.00 -6.41
N LEU A 86 7.54 8.09 -6.26
CA LEU A 86 7.74 6.65 -6.53
C LEU A 86 8.15 6.37 -7.98
N GLY A 87 7.58 7.08 -8.95
CA GLY A 87 7.98 6.94 -10.35
C GLY A 87 9.41 7.43 -10.60
N ARG A 88 9.82 8.54 -9.96
CA ARG A 88 11.18 9.09 -10.13
C ARG A 88 12.24 8.20 -9.48
N ILE A 89 12.03 7.67 -8.28
CA ILE A 89 13.02 6.78 -7.65
C ILE A 89 13.17 5.43 -8.37
N ASN A 90 12.14 4.99 -9.09
CA ASN A 90 12.16 3.73 -9.84
C ASN A 90 12.57 3.88 -11.32
N SER A 91 12.60 5.10 -11.85
CA SER A 91 12.91 5.35 -13.26
C SER A 91 14.36 5.01 -13.62
N THR A 92 14.55 4.34 -14.75
CA THR A 92 15.89 4.09 -15.34
C THR A 92 16.36 5.19 -16.27
N THR A 93 15.45 6.01 -16.79
CA THR A 93 15.73 7.05 -17.81
C THR A 93 15.69 8.47 -17.23
N ASN A 94 15.03 8.66 -16.10
CA ASN A 94 14.94 9.95 -15.40
C ASN A 94 14.86 9.72 -13.87
N PRO A 95 15.91 9.11 -13.27
CA PRO A 95 15.94 8.82 -11.86
C PRO A 95 15.97 10.09 -11.01
N MET A 96 15.50 9.97 -9.77
CA MET A 96 15.93 10.84 -8.69
C MET A 96 16.53 9.98 -7.57
N PRO A 97 17.77 10.30 -7.12
CA PRO A 97 18.59 11.42 -7.56
C PRO A 97 19.16 11.25 -9.01
N PRO A 98 19.69 12.32 -9.65
CA PRO A 98 20.05 12.28 -11.08
C PRO A 98 21.27 11.40 -11.41
N ASP A 99 22.11 11.11 -10.42
CA ASP A 99 23.30 10.27 -10.53
C ASP A 99 22.97 8.77 -10.64
N GLY A 100 21.75 8.37 -10.25
CA GLY A 100 21.28 7.01 -10.41
C GLY A 100 20.09 6.68 -9.52
N ARG A 101 19.56 5.47 -9.69
CA ARG A 101 18.50 4.97 -8.82
C ARG A 101 19.05 4.69 -7.42
N LEU A 102 18.22 4.98 -6.42
CA LEU A 102 18.44 4.52 -5.06
C LEU A 102 18.61 2.99 -5.00
N PRO A 103 19.35 2.48 -3.99
CA PRO A 103 19.41 1.05 -3.69
C PRO A 103 18.01 0.43 -3.61
N VAL A 104 17.88 -0.84 -4.02
CA VAL A 104 16.60 -1.56 -4.01
C VAL A 104 15.96 -1.54 -2.61
N SER A 105 16.75 -1.72 -1.56
CA SER A 105 16.26 -1.68 -0.17
C SER A 105 15.61 -0.35 0.20
N ALA A 106 16.21 0.78 -0.18
CA ALA A 106 15.65 2.11 0.10
C ALA A 106 14.33 2.34 -0.67
N ARG A 107 14.27 1.91 -1.93
CA ARG A 107 13.03 2.03 -2.74
C ARG A 107 11.92 1.16 -2.17
N ASN A 108 12.24 -0.07 -1.77
CA ASN A 108 11.28 -0.98 -1.15
C ASN A 108 10.79 -0.47 0.20
N ALA A 109 11.65 0.12 1.02
CA ALA A 109 11.24 0.73 2.30
C ALA A 109 10.25 1.88 2.07
N ILE A 110 10.52 2.78 1.12
CA ILE A 110 9.59 3.86 0.77
C ILE A 110 8.28 3.28 0.23
N GLN A 111 8.31 2.26 -0.62
CA GLN A 111 7.10 1.61 -1.12
C GLN A 111 6.27 0.99 0.02
N ALA A 112 6.90 0.22 0.90
CA ALA A 112 6.23 -0.41 2.04
C ALA A 112 5.58 0.63 2.98
N TRP A 113 6.26 1.76 3.20
CA TRP A 113 5.69 2.87 3.99
C TRP A 113 4.46 3.51 3.33
N VAL A 114 4.46 3.63 2.00
CA VAL A 114 3.30 4.13 1.24
C VAL A 114 2.14 3.13 1.32
N ASP A 115 2.44 1.83 1.15
CA ASP A 115 1.44 0.76 1.20
C ASP A 115 0.83 0.62 2.61
N ALA A 116 1.61 0.90 3.65
CA ALA A 116 1.15 0.96 5.04
C ALA A 116 0.34 2.22 5.38
N GLY A 117 0.10 3.13 4.42
CA GLY A 117 -0.75 4.30 4.64
C GLY A 117 -0.05 5.51 5.27
N PHE A 118 1.27 5.61 5.14
CA PHE A 118 2.10 6.70 5.66
C PHE A 118 2.12 6.82 7.21
N PRO A 119 2.42 5.76 7.96
CA PRO A 119 2.60 5.85 9.41
C PRO A 119 3.79 6.76 9.78
N GLU A 120 3.68 7.48 10.89
CA GLU A 120 4.67 8.47 11.36
C GLU A 120 5.84 7.86 12.11
#